data_AF-A0A927M8U3-F1
#
_entry.id   AF-A0A927M8U3-F1
#
_cell.length_a   1.000
_cell.length_b   1.000
_cell.length_c   1.000
_cell.angle_alpha   90.00
_cell.angle_beta   90.00
_cell.angle_gamma   90.00
#
_symmetry.space_group_name_H-M   'P 1'
#
loop_
_entity.id
_entity.type
_entity.pdbx_description
1 polymer ?
#
loop_
_entity_poly.entity_id
_entity_poly.type
_entity_poly.pdbx_seq_one_letter_code
_entity_poly.pdbx_strand_id
1 'polypeptide(L)' 'MAYRADPEVVGAQASARVPQLREPTLAAGETLADIRAEEIEMDSLTATGTTFERLDQLAMQHLLGVR' A
#
# COMPACT_ATOMS: atom_id res chain seq x y z
N MET A 1 -4.98 -20.63 -0.44
CA MET A 1 -4.77 -19.63 -1.52
C MET A 1 -3.27 -19.40 -1.64
N ALA A 2 -2.59 -20.06 -2.59
CA ALA A 2 -1.12 -20.03 -2.72
C ALA A 2 -0.57 -18.59 -2.86
N TYR A 3 -1.19 -17.77 -3.71
CA TYR A 3 -0.84 -16.35 -3.90
C TYR A 3 -0.81 -15.54 -2.60
N ARG A 4 -1.85 -15.64 -1.76
CA ARG A 4 -1.93 -14.86 -0.50
C ARG A 4 -0.98 -15.35 0.59
N ALA A 5 -0.45 -16.57 0.45
CA ALA A 5 0.49 -17.16 1.39
C ALA A 5 1.96 -16.97 0.96
N ASP A 6 2.21 -16.49 -0.27
CA ASP A 6 3.55 -16.23 -0.78
C ASP A 6 4.19 -15.02 -0.06
N PRO A 7 5.35 -15.20 0.63
CA PRO A 7 6.04 -14.10 1.31
C PRO A 7 6.45 -12.94 0.40
N GLU A 8 6.74 -13.20 -0.88
CA GLU A 8 7.06 -12.14 -1.85
C GLU A 8 5.82 -11.32 -2.20
N VAL A 9 4.64 -11.95 -2.23
CA VAL A 9 3.36 -11.24 -2.42
C VAL A 9 3.05 -10.37 -1.21
N VAL A 10 3.27 -10.88 0.01
CA VAL A 10 3.10 -10.09 1.24
C VAL A 10 4.05 -8.89 1.25
N GLY A 11 5.32 -9.10 0.88
CA GLY A 11 6.31 -8.03 0.75
C GLY A 11 5.89 -6.98 -0.29
N ALA A 12 5.46 -7.40 -1.47
CA ALA A 12 5.01 -6.50 -2.53
C ALA A 12 3.75 -5.71 -2.12
N GLN A 13 2.81 -6.32 -1.40
CA GLN A 13 1.65 -5.61 -0.85
C GLN A 13 2.06 -4.55 0.18
N ALA A 14 3.04 -4.84 1.03
CA ALA A 14 3.57 -3.88 1.99
C ALA A 14 4.25 -2.69 1.29
N SER A 15 5.09 -2.96 0.27
CA SER A 15 5.72 -1.91 -0.54
C SER A 15 4.69 -1.06 -1.29
N ALA A 16 3.63 -1.68 -1.81
CA ALA A 16 2.51 -1.02 -2.47
C ALA A 16 1.50 -0.40 -1.48
N ARG A 17 1.78 -0.43 -0.17
CA ARG A 17 0.95 0.19 0.88
C ARG A 17 -0.48 -0.33 0.95
N VAL A 18 -0.79 -1.49 0.37
CA VAL A 18 -2.14 -2.07 0.34
C VAL A 18 -2.73 -2.26 1.74
N PRO A 19 -1.97 -2.74 2.76
CA PRO A 19 -2.52 -2.89 4.11
C PRO A 19 -2.93 -1.55 4.75
N GLN A 20 -2.30 -0.43 4.37
CA GLN A 20 -2.54 0.88 4.99
C GLN A 20 -3.95 1.41 4.70
N LEU A 21 -4.60 0.94 3.63
CA LEU A 21 -6.00 1.26 3.35
C LEU A 21 -6.99 0.72 4.39
N ARG A 22 -6.54 -0.15 5.30
CA ARG A 22 -7.34 -0.61 6.45
C ARG A 22 -7.27 0.33 7.64
N GLU A 23 -6.28 1.21 7.68
CA GLU A 23 -6.14 2.18 8.75
C GLU A 23 -7.11 3.35 8.52
N PRO A 24 -7.84 3.81 9.54
CA PRO A 24 -8.61 5.03 9.45
C PRO A 24 -7.72 6.21 9.07
N THR A 25 -8.20 7.07 8.18
CA THR A 25 -7.47 8.29 7.82
C THR A 25 -7.33 9.24 9.02
N LEU A 26 -8.37 9.32 9.85
CA LEU A 26 -8.34 10.13 11.06
C LEU A 26 -7.72 9.37 12.23
N ALA A 27 -6.87 10.05 12.98
CA ALA A 27 -6.43 9.56 14.28
C ALA A 27 -7.60 9.53 15.29
N ALA A 28 -7.46 8.70 16.33
CA ALA A 28 -8.48 8.62 17.37
C ALA A 28 -8.62 9.96 18.12
N GLY A 29 -9.80 10.56 18.05
CA GLY A 29 -10.10 11.84 18.70
C GLY A 29 -9.66 13.08 17.93
N GLU A 30 -9.14 12.92 16.71
CA GLU A 30 -8.76 14.03 15.85
C GLU A 30 -9.97 14.86 15.41
N THR A 31 -9.83 16.18 15.44
CA THR A 31 -10.89 17.13 15.08
C THR A 31 -10.66 17.74 13.71
N LEU A 32 -11.70 18.34 13.13
CA LEU A 32 -11.57 19.10 11.90
C LEU A 32 -10.60 20.29 12.02
N ALA A 33 -10.46 20.87 13.22
CA ALA A 33 -9.52 21.97 13.43
C ALA A 33 -8.07 21.48 13.32
N ASP A 34 -7.79 20.28 13.84
CA ASP A 34 -6.47 19.65 13.77
C ASP A 34 -6.06 19.39 12.32
N ILE A 35 -6.95 18.77 11.53
CA ILE A 35 -6.71 18.50 10.09
C ILE A 35 -6.44 19.80 9.32
N ARG A 36 -7.16 20.88 9.63
CA ARG A 36 -6.99 22.17 8.94
C ARG A 36 -5.68 22.88 9.30
N ALA A 37 -5.08 22.51 10.43
CA ALA A 37 -3.80 23.05 10.87
C ALA A 37 -2.61 22.20 10.39
N GLU A 38 -2.84 21.04 9.77
CA GLU A 38 -1.79 20.17 9.27
C GLU A 38 -1.08 20.77 8.05
N GLU A 39 0.26 20.74 8.06
CA GLU A 39 1.11 21.14 6.94
C GLU A 39 1.67 19.88 6.26
N ILE A 40 1.39 19.72 4.96
CA ILE A 40 1.76 18.52 4.18
C ILE A 40 2.86 18.85 3.17
N GLU A 41 3.99 18.15 3.28
CA GLU A 41 5.09 18.21 2.31
C GLU A 41 4.79 17.35 1.07
N MET A 42 4.21 17.98 0.05
CA MET A 42 3.69 17.32 -1.16
C MET A 42 4.75 16.52 -1.95
N ASP A 43 6.00 17.01 -1.98
CA ASP A 43 7.07 16.35 -2.73
C ASP A 43 7.39 14.95 -2.17
N SER A 44 7.24 14.76 -0.86
CA SER A 44 7.45 13.46 -0.21
C SER A 44 6.40 12.41 -0.61
N LEU A 45 5.20 12.84 -1.01
CA LEU A 45 4.08 11.96 -1.32
C LEU A 45 4.13 11.40 -2.75
N THR A 46 4.76 12.13 -3.68
CA THR A 46 4.77 11.78 -5.12
C THR A 46 5.84 10.75 -5.51
N ALA A 47 6.82 10.48 -4.65
CA ALA A 47 7.95 9.60 -4.94
C ALA A 47 7.61 8.08 -5.05
N THR A 48 6.35 7.67 -4.87
CA THR A 48 5.96 6.25 -4.65
C THR A 48 5.44 5.53 -5.92
N GLY A 49 5.72 6.04 -7.12
CA GLY A 49 5.01 5.67 -8.36
C GLY A 49 5.19 4.25 -8.93
N THR A 50 6.15 3.44 -8.47
CA THR A 50 6.54 2.17 -9.14
C THR A 50 6.25 0.89 -8.35
N THR A 51 5.54 0.99 -7.23
CA THR A 51 5.40 -0.15 -6.30
C THR A 51 4.37 -1.21 -6.72
N PHE A 52 3.45 -0.88 -7.65
CA PHE A 52 2.39 -1.79 -8.08
C PHE A 52 2.81 -2.80 -9.15
N GLU A 53 3.75 -2.45 -10.05
CA GLU A 53 4.18 -3.33 -11.14
C GLU A 53 4.69 -4.68 -10.63
N ARG A 54 5.42 -4.65 -9.51
CA ARG A 54 5.95 -5.87 -8.87
C ARG A 54 4.83 -6.77 -8.34
N LEU A 55 3.80 -6.19 -7.74
CA LEU A 55 2.66 -6.92 -7.20
C LEU A 55 1.82 -7.55 -8.32
N ASP A 56 1.58 -6.80 -9.40
CA ASP A 56 0.85 -7.30 -10.57
C ASP A 56 1.59 -8.44 -11.26
N GLN A 57 2.92 -8.33 -11.40
CA GLN A 57 3.73 -9.39 -11.97
C GLN A 57 3.65 -10.68 -11.13
N LEU A 58 3.63 -10.58 -9.80
CA LEU A 58 3.44 -11.75 -8.93
C LEU A 58 2.07 -12.39 -9.10
N ALA A 59 1.02 -11.56 -9.19
CA ALA A 59 -0.32 -12.05 -9.43
C ALA A 59 -0.39 -12.83 -10.76
N MET A 60 0.22 -12.31 -11.82
CA MET A 60 0.30 -13.00 -13.11
C MET A 60 1.07 -14.32 -13.04
N GLN A 61 2.20 -14.37 -12.32
CA GLN A 61 2.97 -15.60 -12.19
C GLN A 61 2.21 -16.70 -11.43
N HIS A 62 1.50 -16.34 -10.36
CA HIS A 62 0.62 -17.27 -9.64
C HIS A 62 -0.56 -17.73 -10.50
N LEU A 63 -1.15 -16.81 -11.28
CA LEU A 63 -2.25 -17.14 -12.20
C LEU A 63 -1.81 -18.11 -13.30
N LEU A 64 -0.60 -17.94 -13.84
CA LEU A 64 -0.04 -18.75 -14.91
C LEU A 64 0.64 -20.04 -14.41
N GLY A 65 0.75 -20.25 -13.10
CA GLY A 65 1.34 -21.46 -12.51
C GLY A 65 2.87 -21.55 -12.67
N VAL A 66 3.55 -20.41 -12.84
CA VAL A 66 5.02 -20.32 -12.94
C VAL A 66 5.67 -19.86 -11.63
N ARG A 67 4.94 -20.07 -10.54
CA ARG A 67 5.25 -19.72 -9.14
C ARG A 67 5.03 -20.93 -8.25
#